data_AF-A0A662JJN4-F1
#
_entry.id   AF-A0A662JJN4-F1
#
_cell.length_a   1.000
_cell.length_b   1.000
_cell.length_c   1.000
_cell.angle_alpha   90.00
_cell.angle_beta   90.00
_cell.angle_gamma   90.00
#
_symmetry.space_group_name_H-M   'P 1'
#
loop_
_entity.id
_entity.type
_entity.pdbx_description
1 polymer ?
#
loop_
_entity_poly.entity_id
_entity_poly.type
_entity_poly.pdbx_seq_one_letter_code
_entity_poly.pdbx_strand_id
1 'polypeptide(L)' 'MRRKLEAERWFKQSLRDLKAAKDSLRCENFEWSCFQAHQAAEKAIKALLH' A
#
# COMPACT_ATOMS: atom_id res chain seq x y z
N MET A 1 2.84 -21.86 -6.93
CA MET A 1 3.24 -20.83 -7.92
C MET A 1 2.29 -19.63 -7.99
N ARG A 2 0.97 -19.80 -8.16
CA ARG A 2 0.01 -18.68 -8.31
C ARG A 2 -0.16 -17.79 -7.07
N ARG A 3 -0.17 -18.38 -5.87
CA ARG A 3 -0.27 -17.67 -4.58
C ARG A 3 0.90 -16.70 -4.33
N LYS A 4 2.13 -17.18 -4.53
CA LYS A 4 3.35 -16.36 -4.41
C LYS A 4 3.35 -15.14 -5.35
N LEU A 5 2.88 -15.31 -6.59
CA LEU A 5 2.76 -14.20 -7.54
C LEU A 5 1.75 -13.14 -7.06
N GLU A 6 0.64 -13.58 -6.48
CA GLU A 6 -0.37 -12.68 -5.95
C GLU A 6 0.11 -11.97 -4.68
N ALA A 7 0.84 -12.67 -3.79
CA ALA A 7 1.52 -12.06 -2.65
C ALA A 7 2.49 -10.96 -3.08
N GLU A 8 3.35 -11.23 -4.06
CA GLU A 8 4.27 -10.22 -4.61
C GLU A 8 3.53 -9.04 -5.25
N ARG A 9 2.41 -9.28 -5.92
CA ARG A 9 1.58 -8.23 -6.51
C ARG A 9 1.00 -7.31 -5.43
N TRP A 10 0.38 -7.87 -4.39
CA TRP A 10 -0.18 -7.09 -3.28
C TRP A 10 0.89 -6.31 -2.54
N PHE A 11 2.05 -6.92 -2.30
CA PHE A 11 3.16 -6.24 -1.65
C PHE A 11 3.74 -5.10 -2.50
N LYS A 12 3.89 -5.28 -3.82
CA LYS A 12 4.31 -4.18 -4.71
C LYS A 12 3.31 -3.03 -4.70
N GLN A 13 2.01 -3.32 -4.61
CA GLN A 13 0.99 -2.27 -4.55
C GLN A 13 0.99 -1.54 -3.19
N SER A 14 1.19 -2.24 -2.07
CA SER A 14 1.29 -1.58 -0.76
C SER A 14 2.45 -0.59 -0.69
N LEU A 15 3.60 -0.91 -1.31
CA LEU A 15 4.74 0.01 -1.38
C LEU A 15 4.44 1.27 -2.20
N ARG A 16 3.65 1.14 -3.28
CA ARG A 16 3.20 2.29 -4.09
C ARG A 16 2.24 3.17 -3.31
N ASP A 17 1.31 2.56 -2.57
CA ASP A 17 0.35 3.29 -1.73
C ASP A 17 1.09 4.02 -0.59
N LEU A 18 2.11 3.41 0.02
CA LEU A 18 2.95 4.06 1.02
C LEU A 18 3.74 5.24 0.45
N LYS A 19 4.28 5.09 -0.77
CA LYS A 19 4.93 6.21 -1.45
C LYS A 19 3.94 7.35 -1.68
N ALA A 20 2.76 7.05 -2.20
CA ALA A 20 1.71 8.04 -2.43
C ALA A 20 1.31 8.76 -1.13
N ALA A 21 1.16 8.02 -0.02
CA ALA A 21 0.87 8.61 1.28
C ALA A 21 1.92 9.65 1.70
N LYS A 22 3.21 9.30 1.56
CA LYS A 22 4.32 10.22 1.83
C LYS A 22 4.32 11.44 0.91
N ASP A 23 3.93 11.26 -0.36
CA ASP A 23 3.85 12.33 -1.34
C ASP A 23 2.70 13.29 -0.98
N SER A 24 1.52 12.76 -0.65
CA SER A 24 0.36 13.54 -0.17
C SER A 24 0.66 14.29 1.11
N LEU A 25 1.39 13.68 2.05
CA LEU A 25 1.84 14.35 3.28
C LEU A 25 2.72 15.58 2.97
N ARG A 26 3.66 15.45 2.02
CA ARG A 26 4.53 16.57 1.62
C ARG A 26 3.79 17.68 0.88
N CYS A 27 2.65 17.36 0.27
CA CYS A 27 1.76 18.31 -0.39
C CYS A 27 0.64 18.83 0.54
N GLU A 28 0.69 18.53 1.85
CA GLU A 28 -0.33 18.93 2.84
C GLU A 28 -1.75 18.40 2.57
N ASN A 29 -1.89 17.39 1.72
CA ASN A 29 -3.13 16.66 1.47
C ASN A 29 -3.31 15.58 2.55
N PHE A 30 -3.57 15.99 3.79
CA PHE A 30 -3.52 15.11 4.96
C PHE A 30 -4.54 13.97 4.92
N GLU A 31 -5.75 14.23 4.43
CA GLU A 31 -6.79 13.23 4.26
C GLU A 31 -6.38 12.14 3.26
N TRP A 32 -5.72 12.53 2.16
CA TRP A 32 -5.19 11.61 1.17
C TRP A 32 -4.02 10.80 1.73
N SER A 33 -3.13 11.45 2.50
CA SER A 33 -2.04 10.77 3.21
C SER A 33 -2.57 9.66 4.13
N CYS A 34 -3.57 9.97 4.96
CA CYS A 34 -4.19 8.99 5.86
C CYS A 34 -4.87 7.85 5.10
N PHE A 35 -5.66 8.17 4.06
CA PHE A 35 -6.32 7.16 3.23
C PHE A 35 -5.31 6.22 2.57
N GLN A 36 -4.26 6.76 1.96
CA GLN A 36 -3.23 5.96 1.28
C GLN A 36 -2.39 5.14 2.25
N ALA A 37 -2.12 5.65 3.47
CA ALA A 37 -1.44 4.89 4.51
C ALA A 37 -2.29 3.69 4.97
N HIS A 38 -3.59 3.87 5.17
CA HIS A 38 -4.51 2.77 5.46
C HIS A 38 -4.51 1.71 4.34
N GLN A 39 -4.62 2.16 3.08
CA GLN A 39 -4.58 1.30 1.90
C GLN A 39 -3.26 0.52 1.76
N ALA A 40 -2.14 1.13 2.13
CA ALA A 40 -0.84 0.48 2.14
C ALA A 40 -0.79 -0.65 3.17
N ALA A 41 -1.24 -0.38 4.40
CA ALA A 41 -1.28 -1.38 5.47
C ALA A 41 -2.18 -2.58 5.12
N GLU A 42 -3.39 -2.32 4.61
CA GLU A 42 -4.33 -3.36 4.20
C GLU A 42 -3.72 -4.30 3.15
N LYS A 43 -3.10 -3.75 2.10
CA LYS A 43 -2.50 -4.55 1.02
C LYS A 43 -1.25 -5.29 1.47
N ALA A 44 -0.47 -4.73 2.40
CA ALA A 44 0.67 -5.42 2.98
C ALA A 44 0.23 -6.66 3.76
N ILE A 45 -0.82 -6.55 4.58
CA ILE A 45 -1.39 -7.68 5.32
C ILE A 45 -1.98 -8.69 4.33
N LYS A 46 -2.70 -8.24 3.30
CA LYS A 46 -3.25 -9.13 2.27
C LYS A 46 -2.17 -9.95 1.57
N ALA A 47 -1.00 -9.36 1.30
CA ALA A 47 0.13 -10.08 0.73
C ALA A 47 0.60 -11.26 1.58
N LEU A 48 0.54 -11.15 2.92
CA LEU A 48 0.92 -12.22 3.84
C LEU A 48 -0.07 -13.39 3.86
N LEU A 49 -1.32 -13.17 3.41
CA LEU A 49 -2.38 -14.18 3.42
C LEU A 49 -2.43 -15.03 2.13
N HIS A 50 -1.58 -14.73 1.14
CA HIS A 50 -1.54 -15.41 -0.16
C HIS A 50 -0.40 -16.43 -0.25
#